data_AF-A0AAU4IA48-F1
#
_entry.id   AF-A0AAU4IA48-F1
#
_cell.length_a   1.000
_cell.length_b   1.000
_cell.length_c   1.000
_cell.angle_alpha   90.00
_cell.angle_beta   90.00
_cell.angle_gamma   90.00
#
_symmetry.space_group_name_H-M   'P 1'
#
loop_
_entity.id
_entity.type
_entity.pdbx_description
1 polymer ?
#
loop_
_entity_poly.entity_id
_entity_poly.type
_entity_poly.pdbx_seq_one_letter_code
_entity_poly.pdbx_strand_id
1 'polypeptide(L)'
;MNQRFAWPDERLIKAAQDGDVTSLTTVVMESQPHVRKFALSLCASPQDAEDAAQEALIILYRKIGSLRATGALASWMFRIVRNECLRQLRTLASRREEAPAAPAPTERSAEDAVLHGLEAERIAAALSSLPRDQRQILILRDVQGLPGKTVADALGLSTAAMKSRLHRARAALRHSLAAIDQPVQGDSRP
;
A
#
# COMPACT_ATOMS: atom_id res chain seq x y z
N MET A 1 -13.35 -15.79 -11.91
CA MET A 1 -13.48 -14.53 -12.68
C MET A 1 -12.40 -13.56 -12.20
N ASN A 2 -11.23 -13.55 -12.84
CA ASN A 2 -10.17 -12.57 -12.57
C ASN A 2 -10.46 -11.32 -13.39
N GLN A 3 -11.25 -10.39 -12.86
CA GLN A 3 -11.26 -9.04 -13.43
C GLN A 3 -9.93 -8.39 -13.04
N ARG A 4 -9.08 -8.13 -14.04
CA ARG A 4 -7.93 -7.21 -13.90
C ARG A 4 -8.54 -5.83 -13.72
N PHE A 5 -8.75 -5.42 -12.47
CA PHE A 5 -8.98 -4.02 -12.17
C PHE A 5 -7.76 -3.26 -12.66
N ALA A 6 -7.94 -2.27 -13.52
CA ALA A 6 -6.88 -1.35 -13.94
C ALA A 6 -7.00 -0.09 -13.08
N TRP A 7 -5.90 0.65 -12.91
CA TRP A 7 -5.99 1.99 -12.34
C TRP A 7 -6.65 2.94 -13.35
N PRO A 8 -7.34 4.00 -12.88
CA PRO A 8 -7.89 5.05 -13.71
C PRO A 8 -6.86 5.59 -14.70
N ASP A 9 -7.30 5.82 -15.94
CA ASP A 9 -6.44 6.42 -16.95
C ASP A 9 -6.18 7.92 -16.69
N GLU A 10 -5.13 8.46 -17.30
CA GLU A 10 -4.71 9.84 -17.07
C GLU A 10 -5.74 10.87 -17.55
N ARG A 11 -6.54 10.57 -18.58
CA ARG A 11 -7.55 11.49 -19.11
C ARG A 11 -8.70 11.64 -18.12
N LEU A 12 -9.15 10.52 -17.56
CA LEU A 12 -10.17 10.47 -16.53
C LEU A 12 -9.72 11.20 -15.27
N ILE A 13 -8.47 11.01 -14.85
CA ILE A 13 -7.89 11.75 -13.72
C ILE A 13 -7.86 13.25 -14.02
N LYS A 14 -7.45 13.65 -15.23
CA LYS A 14 -7.38 15.06 -15.61
C LYS A 14 -8.77 15.73 -15.62
N ALA A 15 -9.78 15.09 -16.19
CA ALA A 15 -11.15 15.57 -16.16
C ALA A 15 -11.69 15.72 -14.74
N ALA A 16 -11.39 14.77 -13.85
CA ALA A 16 -11.73 14.86 -12.43
C ALA A 16 -11.02 16.03 -11.72
N GLN A 17 -9.76 16.32 -12.06
CA GLN A 17 -9.04 17.49 -11.54
C GLN A 17 -9.63 18.82 -12.02
N ASP A 18 -10.16 18.84 -13.25
CA ASP A 18 -10.79 20.01 -13.85
C ASP A 18 -12.25 20.22 -13.36
N GLY A 19 -12.73 19.38 -12.43
CA GLY A 19 -13.99 19.55 -11.73
C GLY A 19 -15.16 18.70 -12.26
N ASP A 20 -14.93 17.79 -13.20
CA ASP A 20 -15.97 16.86 -13.64
C ASP A 20 -16.28 15.82 -12.54
N VAL A 21 -17.45 15.98 -11.93
CA VAL A 21 -17.93 15.15 -10.82
C VAL A 21 -18.15 13.69 -11.26
N THR A 22 -18.55 13.45 -12.50
CA THR A 22 -18.72 12.09 -13.02
C THR A 22 -17.36 11.41 -13.13
N SER A 23 -16.38 12.06 -13.73
CA SER A 23 -15.00 11.55 -13.77
C SER A 23 -14.43 11.31 -12.38
N LEU A 24 -14.62 12.24 -11.44
CA LEU A 24 -14.15 12.07 -10.05
C LEU A 24 -14.75 10.83 -9.38
N THR A 25 -16.05 10.60 -9.58
CA THR A 25 -16.73 9.42 -9.04
C THR A 25 -16.15 8.14 -9.64
N THR A 26 -15.94 8.12 -10.95
CA THR A 26 -15.35 6.96 -11.63
C THR A 26 -13.92 6.69 -11.15
N VAL A 27 -13.07 7.71 -10.99
CA VAL A 27 -11.71 7.57 -10.46
C VAL A 27 -11.72 6.90 -9.07
N VAL A 28 -12.64 7.32 -8.19
CA VAL A 28 -12.78 6.74 -6.85
C VAL A 28 -13.21 5.27 -6.93
N MET A 29 -14.22 4.96 -7.74
CA MET A 29 -14.75 3.59 -7.89
C MET A 29 -13.72 2.62 -8.47
N GLU A 30 -12.98 3.03 -9.49
CA GLU A 30 -11.94 2.22 -10.10
C GLU A 30 -10.71 2.05 -9.19
N SER A 31 -10.41 3.05 -8.36
CA SER A 31 -9.32 2.98 -7.37
C SER A 31 -9.64 2.08 -6.17
N GLN A 32 -10.92 1.97 -5.80
CA GLN A 32 -11.38 1.23 -4.61
C GLN A 32 -10.81 -0.20 -4.51
N PRO A 33 -10.93 -1.09 -5.51
CA PRO A 33 -10.45 -2.48 -5.37
C PRO A 33 -8.95 -2.57 -5.13
N HIS A 34 -8.16 -1.67 -5.74
CA HIS A 34 -6.70 -1.61 -5.56
C HIS A 34 -6.31 -1.15 -4.17
N VAL A 35 -6.92 -0.05 -3.74
CA VAL A 35 -6.73 0.55 -2.42
C VAL A 35 -7.10 -0.45 -1.33
N ARG A 36 -8.24 -1.11 -1.46
CA ARG A 36 -8.72 -2.12 -0.50
C ARG A 36 -7.79 -3.33 -0.46
N LYS A 37 -7.37 -3.85 -1.61
CA LYS A 37 -6.42 -4.98 -1.68
C LYS A 37 -5.10 -4.62 -1.01
N PHE A 38 -4.58 -3.42 -1.27
CA PHE A 38 -3.35 -2.95 -0.65
C PHE A 38 -3.51 -2.73 0.86
N ALA A 39 -4.62 -2.14 1.30
CA ALA A 39 -4.92 -1.97 2.72
C ALA A 39 -5.02 -3.32 3.44
N LEU A 40 -5.70 -4.32 2.86
CA LEU A 40 -5.76 -5.68 3.39
C LEU A 40 -4.40 -6.37 3.43
N SER A 41 -3.50 -5.98 2.52
CA SER A 41 -2.12 -6.45 2.58
C SER A 41 -1.37 -5.80 3.73
N LEU A 42 -1.67 -4.55 4.09
CA LEU A 42 -0.84 -3.69 4.93
C LEU A 42 -1.35 -3.49 6.38
N CYS A 43 -2.64 -3.39 6.60
CA CYS A 43 -3.21 -3.10 7.92
C CYS A 43 -3.23 -4.35 8.82
N ALA A 44 -3.33 -4.14 10.14
CA ALA A 44 -3.21 -5.21 11.13
C ALA A 44 -4.43 -6.14 11.15
N SER A 45 -5.64 -5.59 10.99
CA SER A 45 -6.90 -6.31 10.89
C SER A 45 -7.68 -5.96 9.61
N PRO A 46 -8.66 -6.80 9.20
CA PRO A 46 -9.55 -6.47 8.09
C PRO A 46 -10.37 -5.19 8.32
N GLN A 47 -10.71 -4.88 9.58
CA GLN A 47 -11.45 -3.68 9.94
C GLN A 47 -10.59 -2.43 9.72
N ASP A 48 -9.35 -2.44 10.22
CA ASP A 48 -8.38 -1.36 10.02
C ASP A 48 -8.12 -1.12 8.52
N ALA A 49 -8.07 -2.21 7.74
CA ALA A 49 -7.89 -2.14 6.31
C ALA A 49 -9.05 -1.43 5.61
N GLU A 50 -10.29 -1.73 5.99
CA GLU A 50 -11.47 -1.09 5.42
C GLU A 50 -11.52 0.39 5.80
N ASP A 51 -11.26 0.72 7.06
CA ASP A 51 -11.22 2.11 7.55
C ASP A 51 -10.12 2.93 6.85
N ALA A 52 -8.91 2.35 6.70
CA ALA A 52 -7.80 3.01 6.01
C ALA A 52 -8.07 3.17 4.50
N ALA A 53 -8.71 2.19 3.86
CA ALA A 53 -9.11 2.28 2.47
C ALA A 53 -10.16 3.37 2.27
N GLN A 54 -11.15 3.44 3.15
CA GLN A 54 -12.21 4.45 3.10
C GLN A 54 -11.63 5.86 3.26
N GLU A 55 -10.79 6.09 4.27
CA GLU A 55 -10.15 7.40 4.47
C GLU A 55 -9.27 7.77 3.28
N ALA A 56 -8.53 6.81 2.70
CA ALA A 56 -7.74 7.06 1.50
C ALA A 56 -8.60 7.50 0.31
N LEU A 57 -9.75 6.88 0.09
CA LEU A 57 -10.68 7.25 -0.98
C LEU A 57 -11.36 8.60 -0.73
N ILE A 58 -11.63 8.95 0.54
CA ILE A 58 -12.12 10.29 0.91
C ILE A 58 -11.04 11.35 0.61
N ILE A 59 -9.77 11.05 0.92
CA ILE A 59 -8.65 11.93 0.61
C ILE A 59 -8.50 12.09 -0.90
N LEU A 60 -8.61 11.00 -1.68
CA LEU A 60 -8.63 11.04 -3.14
C LEU A 60 -9.71 11.99 -3.64
N TYR A 61 -10.96 11.79 -3.21
CA TYR A 61 -12.10 12.63 -3.61
C TYR A 61 -11.85 14.12 -3.33
N ARG A 62 -11.31 14.44 -2.15
CA ARG A 62 -11.08 15.84 -1.72
C ARG A 62 -9.84 16.48 -2.31
N LYS A 63 -8.81 15.69 -2.64
CA LYS A 63 -7.45 16.19 -2.94
C LYS A 63 -6.91 15.75 -4.30
N ILE A 64 -7.74 15.23 -5.19
CA ILE A 64 -7.31 14.83 -6.54
C ILE A 64 -6.61 15.97 -7.29
N GLY A 65 -7.05 17.22 -7.10
CA GLY A 65 -6.41 18.41 -7.68
C GLY A 65 -4.99 18.70 -7.18
N SER A 66 -4.57 18.09 -6.07
CA SER A 66 -3.19 18.19 -5.56
C SER A 66 -2.23 17.16 -6.19
N LEU A 67 -2.76 16.20 -6.95
CA LEU A 67 -1.96 15.22 -7.66
C LEU A 67 -1.22 15.90 -8.81
N ARG A 68 0.11 15.96 -8.73
CA ARG A 68 0.94 16.69 -9.70
C ARG A 68 1.07 16.00 -11.05
N ALA A 69 1.08 14.67 -11.02
CA ALA A 69 1.23 13.83 -12.19
C ALA A 69 0.11 12.78 -12.17
N THR A 70 -0.70 12.78 -13.22
CA THR A 70 -1.80 11.83 -13.45
C THR A 70 -1.33 10.39 -13.36
N GLY A 71 -0.16 10.06 -13.93
CA GLY A 71 0.45 8.74 -13.84
C GLY A 71 0.92 8.31 -12.43
N ALA A 72 0.86 9.19 -11.43
CA ALA A 72 1.30 8.90 -10.05
C ALA A 72 0.17 8.52 -9.09
N LEU A 73 -1.06 8.33 -9.59
CA LEU A 73 -2.22 8.04 -8.74
C LEU A 73 -1.99 6.82 -7.84
N ALA A 74 -1.49 5.72 -8.40
CA ALA A 74 -1.29 4.47 -7.66
C ALA A 74 -0.31 4.65 -6.48
N SER A 75 0.88 5.21 -6.71
CA SER A 75 1.87 5.45 -5.64
C SER A 75 1.36 6.44 -4.61
N TRP A 76 0.65 7.49 -5.04
CA TRP A 76 0.06 8.46 -4.13
C TRP A 76 -0.97 7.79 -3.21
N MET A 77 -1.87 6.97 -3.76
CA MET A 77 -2.89 6.24 -3.01
C MET A 77 -2.27 5.23 -2.04
N PHE A 78 -1.29 4.44 -2.47
CA PHE A 78 -0.59 3.52 -1.59
C PHE A 78 0.13 4.23 -0.45
N ARG A 79 0.68 5.42 -0.69
CA ARG A 79 1.29 6.23 0.37
C ARG A 79 0.24 6.67 1.40
N ILE A 80 -0.95 7.08 0.95
CA ILE A 80 -2.05 7.47 1.83
C ILE A 80 -2.50 6.27 2.68
N VAL A 81 -2.80 5.12 2.06
CA VAL A 81 -3.18 3.89 2.76
C VAL A 81 -2.15 3.49 3.80
N ARG A 82 -0.86 3.56 3.45
CA ARG A 82 0.22 3.30 4.40
C ARG A 82 0.17 4.23 5.60
N ASN A 83 0.01 5.53 5.36
CA ASN A 83 -0.05 6.50 6.44
C ASN A 83 -1.28 6.28 7.34
N GLU A 84 -2.42 5.90 6.77
CA GLU A 84 -3.64 5.60 7.53
C GLU A 84 -3.51 4.33 8.37
N CYS A 85 -3.00 3.23 7.80
CA CYS A 85 -2.70 2.02 8.58
C CYS A 85 -1.74 2.35 9.75
N LEU A 86 -0.70 3.16 9.50
CA LEU A 86 0.25 3.59 10.54
C LEU A 86 -0.40 4.45 11.61
N ARG A 87 -1.29 5.37 11.22
CA ARG A 87 -2.01 6.26 12.14
C ARG A 87 -2.86 5.46 13.10
N GLN A 88 -3.64 4.51 12.60
CA GLN A 88 -4.51 3.67 13.42
C GLN A 88 -3.73 2.80 14.43
N LEU A 89 -2.61 2.22 13.98
CA LEU A 89 -1.72 1.45 14.85
C LEU A 89 -1.05 2.30 15.93
N ARG A 90 -0.65 3.54 15.60
CA ARG A 90 -0.17 4.50 16.61
C ARG A 90 -1.26 4.87 17.59
N THR A 91 -2.52 5.01 17.18
CA THR A 91 -3.62 5.25 18.13
C THR A 91 -3.79 4.07 19.11
N LEU A 92 -3.63 2.83 18.65
CA LEU A 92 -3.66 1.64 19.51
C LEU A 92 -2.47 1.58 20.49
N ALA A 93 -1.27 1.96 20.02
CA ALA A 93 -0.07 2.04 20.86
C ALA A 93 -0.07 3.26 21.81
N SER A 94 -0.64 4.38 21.37
CA SER A 94 -0.67 5.67 22.08
C SER A 94 -1.78 5.71 23.14
N ARG A 95 -2.84 4.90 22.99
CA ARG A 95 -3.72 4.51 24.10
C ARG A 95 -2.96 3.78 25.24
N ARG A 96 -1.69 3.43 25.03
CA ARG A 96 -0.81 2.80 26.01
C ARG A 96 0.38 3.70 26.43
N GLU A 97 0.70 4.79 25.70
CA GLU A 97 1.72 5.82 26.04
C GLU A 97 1.70 6.98 25.01
N GLU A 98 1.51 8.22 25.44
CA GLU A 98 1.27 9.44 24.61
C GLU A 98 2.49 9.91 23.77
N ALA A 99 2.30 10.18 22.45
CA ALA A 99 3.06 11.17 21.64
C ALA A 99 2.51 11.33 20.18
N PRO A 100 2.75 12.49 19.50
CA PRO A 100 1.90 13.03 18.42
C PRO A 100 2.32 12.68 16.96
N ALA A 101 1.49 13.13 16.01
CA ALA A 101 1.44 12.70 14.60
C ALA A 101 2.21 13.56 13.57
N ALA A 102 2.70 12.85 12.52
CA ALA A 102 2.95 13.20 11.11
C ALA A 102 4.11 14.15 10.69
N PRO A 103 4.72 13.84 9.52
CA PRO A 103 5.02 14.87 8.53
C PRO A 103 4.33 14.64 7.16
N ALA A 104 4.11 15.75 6.47
CA ALA A 104 3.46 15.94 5.17
C ALA A 104 4.26 15.34 3.97
N PRO A 105 3.68 15.26 2.75
CA PRO A 105 4.40 14.79 1.55
C PRO A 105 5.52 15.76 1.15
N THR A 106 6.76 15.25 1.08
CA THR A 106 7.87 15.90 0.37
C THR A 106 7.74 15.66 -1.13
N GLU A 107 7.94 16.73 -1.88
CA GLU A 107 7.86 16.82 -3.34
C GLU A 107 8.98 16.02 -4.02
N ARG A 108 8.63 15.25 -5.06
CA ARG A 108 9.58 14.50 -5.92
C ARG A 108 9.25 14.73 -7.41
N SER A 109 10.24 14.54 -8.29
CA SER A 109 10.15 14.79 -9.73
C SER A 109 9.09 13.91 -10.42
N ALA A 110 8.63 14.31 -11.62
CA ALA A 110 7.65 13.54 -12.41
C ALA A 110 8.19 12.16 -12.83
N GLU A 111 9.48 12.08 -13.14
CA GLU A 111 10.17 10.81 -13.45
C GLU A 111 10.23 9.91 -12.21
N ASP A 112 10.58 10.47 -11.04
CA ASP A 112 10.55 9.75 -9.76
C ASP A 112 9.14 9.24 -9.44
N ALA A 113 8.10 10.02 -9.76
CA ALA A 113 6.72 9.67 -9.44
C ALA A 113 6.21 8.46 -10.24
N VAL A 114 6.60 8.36 -11.53
CA VAL A 114 6.30 7.20 -12.38
C VAL A 114 7.09 5.97 -11.94
N LEU A 115 8.39 6.13 -11.66
CA LEU A 115 9.25 5.04 -11.19
C LEU A 115 8.73 4.47 -9.85
N HIS A 116 8.36 5.36 -8.92
CA HIS A 116 7.78 4.97 -7.63
C HIS A 116 6.36 4.42 -7.75
N GLY A 117 5.58 4.81 -8.75
CA GLY A 117 4.28 4.21 -9.11
C GLY A 117 4.40 2.72 -9.39
N LEU A 118 5.24 2.39 -10.37
CA LEU A 118 5.53 1.00 -10.78
C LEU A 118 6.16 0.20 -9.63
N GLU A 119 7.07 0.81 -8.87
CA GLU A 119 7.71 0.17 -7.72
C GLU A 119 6.71 -0.13 -6.60
N ALA A 120 5.77 0.78 -6.31
CA ALA A 120 4.78 0.58 -5.27
C ALA A 120 3.75 -0.50 -5.62
N GLU A 121 3.34 -0.59 -6.89
CA GLU A 121 2.50 -1.69 -7.39
C GLU A 121 3.21 -3.05 -7.31
N ARG A 122 4.48 -3.10 -7.70
CA ARG A 122 5.32 -4.31 -7.58
C ARG A 122 5.46 -4.74 -6.13
N ILE A 123 5.73 -3.81 -5.22
CA ILE A 123 5.82 -4.08 -3.78
C ILE A 123 4.47 -4.56 -3.24
N ALA A 124 3.36 -3.93 -3.63
CA ALA A 124 2.01 -4.33 -3.23
C ALA A 124 1.68 -5.76 -3.69
N ALA A 125 2.02 -6.09 -4.94
CA ALA A 125 1.83 -7.44 -5.50
C ALA A 125 2.70 -8.48 -4.78
N ALA A 126 3.98 -8.17 -4.56
CA ALA A 126 4.91 -9.04 -3.87
C ALA A 126 4.48 -9.30 -2.42
N LEU A 127 4.11 -8.26 -1.65
CA LEU A 127 3.59 -8.41 -0.29
C LEU A 127 2.30 -9.24 -0.28
N SER A 128 1.39 -8.99 -1.24
CA SER A 128 0.13 -9.73 -1.38
C SER A 128 0.32 -11.22 -1.69
N SER A 129 1.44 -11.60 -2.32
CA SER A 129 1.77 -13.00 -2.60
C SER A 129 2.26 -13.78 -1.37
N LEU A 130 2.69 -13.08 -0.32
CA LEU A 130 3.24 -13.71 0.89
C LEU A 130 2.14 -14.31 1.78
N PRO A 131 2.42 -15.42 2.49
CA PRO A 131 1.57 -15.90 3.57
C PRO A 131 1.31 -14.81 4.61
N ARG A 132 0.08 -14.78 5.16
CA ARG A 132 -0.39 -13.72 6.07
C ARG A 132 0.60 -13.43 7.22
N ASP A 133 1.10 -14.48 7.87
CA ASP A 133 2.04 -14.36 9.00
C ASP A 133 3.38 -13.73 8.60
N GLN A 134 3.89 -14.05 7.40
CA GLN A 134 5.13 -13.49 6.87
C GLN A 134 4.93 -12.03 6.44
N ARG A 135 3.77 -11.73 5.86
CA ARG A 135 3.38 -10.38 5.49
C ARG A 135 3.27 -9.47 6.72
N GLN A 136 2.53 -9.90 7.74
CA GLN A 136 2.32 -9.13 8.97
C GLN A 136 3.64 -8.77 9.67
N ILE A 137 4.57 -9.71 9.79
CA ILE A 137 5.85 -9.42 10.46
C ILE A 137 6.74 -8.43 9.68
N LEU A 138 6.76 -8.53 8.34
CA LEU A 138 7.45 -7.55 7.48
C LEU A 138 6.86 -6.17 7.63
N ILE A 139 5.54 -6.10 7.66
CA ILE A 139 4.86 -4.81 7.74
C ILE A 139 5.16 -4.14 9.06
N LEU A 140 4.86 -4.81 10.17
CA LEU A 140 5.07 -4.26 11.51
C LEU A 140 6.54 -3.84 11.71
N ARG A 141 7.50 -4.63 11.22
CA ARG A 141 8.92 -4.34 11.45
C ARG A 141 9.56 -3.39 10.43
N ASP A 142 9.36 -3.63 9.14
CA ASP A 142 10.11 -2.97 8.06
C ASP A 142 9.34 -1.81 7.44
N VAL A 143 8.00 -1.88 7.39
CA VAL A 143 7.17 -0.80 6.84
C VAL A 143 6.77 0.21 7.92
N GLN A 144 6.40 -0.30 9.09
CA GLN A 144 5.94 0.50 10.23
C GLN A 144 7.05 0.83 11.23
N GLY A 145 8.20 0.17 11.13
CA GLY A 145 9.38 0.48 11.94
C GLY A 145 9.25 0.09 13.41
N LEU A 146 8.26 -0.73 13.79
CA LEU A 146 8.01 -1.06 15.19
C LEU A 146 9.20 -1.81 15.81
N PRO A 147 9.48 -1.61 17.11
CA PRO A 147 10.53 -2.35 17.80
C PRO A 147 10.26 -3.86 17.78
N GLY A 148 11.31 -4.67 17.63
CA GLY A 148 11.16 -6.12 17.52
C GLY A 148 10.42 -6.77 18.69
N LYS A 149 10.57 -6.23 19.92
CA LYS A 149 9.82 -6.70 21.09
C LYS A 149 8.32 -6.44 20.93
N THR A 150 7.93 -5.22 20.56
CA THR A 150 6.54 -4.85 20.28
C THR A 150 5.93 -5.71 19.17
N VAL A 151 6.69 -6.03 18.12
CA VAL A 151 6.23 -6.93 17.05
C VAL A 151 6.05 -8.36 17.55
N ALA A 152 6.97 -8.86 18.39
CA ALA A 152 6.87 -10.19 18.97
C ALA A 152 5.62 -10.30 19.87
N ASP A 153 5.41 -9.31 20.74
CA ASP A 153 4.26 -9.25 21.64
C ASP A 153 2.94 -9.16 20.85
N ALA A 154 2.88 -8.29 19.83
CA ALA A 154 1.69 -8.12 18.99
C ALA A 154 1.31 -9.38 18.20
N LEU A 155 2.28 -10.23 17.86
CA LEU A 155 2.06 -11.47 17.11
C LEU A 155 1.98 -12.72 18.01
N GLY A 156 2.06 -12.57 19.34
CA GLY A 156 2.07 -13.69 20.29
C GLY A 156 3.30 -14.60 20.12
N LEU A 157 4.45 -14.03 19.78
CA LEU A 157 5.69 -14.74 19.50
C LEU A 157 6.77 -14.44 20.54
N SER A 158 7.71 -15.37 20.70
CA SER A 158 8.99 -15.02 21.32
C SER A 158 9.80 -14.11 20.39
N THR A 159 10.69 -13.31 20.97
CA THR A 159 11.59 -12.42 20.20
C THR A 159 12.50 -13.21 19.23
N ALA A 160 12.92 -14.42 19.61
CA ALA A 160 13.67 -15.33 18.74
C ALA A 160 12.82 -15.85 17.57
N ALA A 161 11.58 -16.28 17.85
CA ALA A 161 10.66 -16.73 16.80
C ALA A 161 10.30 -15.60 15.83
N MET A 162 10.10 -14.38 16.34
CA MET A 162 9.92 -13.16 15.55
C MET A 162 11.12 -12.93 14.61
N LYS A 163 12.36 -12.88 15.12
CA LYS A 163 13.58 -12.70 14.29
C LYS A 163 13.68 -13.76 13.19
N SER A 164 13.45 -15.01 13.53
CA SER A 164 13.50 -16.14 12.59
C SER A 164 12.43 -16.03 11.49
N ARG A 165 11.19 -15.67 11.86
CA ARG A 165 10.09 -15.45 10.90
C ARG A 165 10.35 -14.25 10.00
N LEU A 166 10.87 -13.15 10.53
CA LEU A 166 11.21 -11.96 9.76
C LEU A 166 12.27 -12.26 8.70
N HIS A 167 13.30 -13.01 9.06
CA HIS A 167 14.33 -13.44 8.10
C HIS A 167 13.73 -14.22 6.93
N ARG A 168 12.88 -15.22 7.22
CA ARG A 168 12.18 -16.00 6.18
C ARG A 168 11.26 -15.13 5.34
N ALA A 169 10.52 -14.22 5.95
CA ALA A 169 9.63 -13.31 5.24
C ALA A 169 10.40 -12.39 4.27
N ARG A 170 11.55 -11.84 4.68
CA ARG A 170 12.43 -11.04 3.80
C ARG A 170 13.01 -11.86 2.65
N ALA A 171 13.32 -13.14 2.87
CA ALA A 171 13.76 -14.03 1.81
C ALA A 171 12.64 -14.30 0.79
N ALA A 172 11.44 -14.60 1.28
CA ALA A 172 10.26 -14.81 0.43
C ALA A 172 9.90 -13.54 -0.37
N LEU A 173 9.95 -12.36 0.23
CA LEU A 173 9.71 -11.09 -0.45
C LEU A 173 10.70 -10.86 -1.60
N ARG A 174 12.00 -11.13 -1.37
CA ARG A 174 13.03 -11.04 -2.43
C ARG A 174 12.75 -11.99 -3.59
N HIS A 175 12.32 -13.23 -3.31
CA HIS A 175 11.94 -14.17 -4.36
C HIS A 175 10.69 -13.70 -5.13
N SER A 176 9.66 -13.20 -4.44
CA SER A 176 8.46 -12.67 -5.10
C SER A 176 8.77 -11.47 -5.99
N LEU A 177 9.63 -10.54 -5.55
CA LEU A 177 10.05 -9.40 -6.36
C LEU A 177 10.84 -9.83 -7.61
N ALA A 178 11.74 -10.81 -7.47
CA ALA A 178 12.50 -11.36 -8.59
C ALA A 178 11.61 -12.11 -9.61
N ALA A 179 10.55 -12.78 -9.15
CA ALA A 179 9.59 -13.47 -10.03
C ALA A 179 8.73 -12.49 -10.84
N ILE A 180 8.46 -11.30 -10.30
CA ILE A 180 7.74 -10.22 -11.01
C ILE A 180 8.62 -9.61 -12.12
N ASP A 181 9.95 -9.67 -12.00
CA ASP A 181 10.90 -9.12 -12.97
C ASP A 181 11.19 -10.02 -14.16
N GLN A 182 10.72 -11.27 -14.17
CA GLN A 182 10.88 -12.12 -15.35
C GLN A 182 9.82 -11.75 -16.39
N PRO A 183 10.21 -11.25 -17.58
CA PRO A 183 9.27 -11.04 -18.66
C PRO A 183 8.68 -12.40 -19.04
N VAL A 184 7.35 -12.45 -19.17
CA VAL A 184 6.62 -13.60 -19.70
C VAL A 184 7.23 -13.93 -21.05
N GLN A 185 8.11 -14.93 -21.11
CA GLN A 185 8.61 -15.47 -22.37
C GLN A 185 7.39 -16.03 -23.08
N GLY A 186 7.00 -15.36 -24.18
CA GLY A 186 5.92 -15.79 -25.04
C GLY A 186 6.20 -17.22 -25.49
N ASP A 187 5.26 -18.11 -25.18
CA ASP A 187 5.20 -19.46 -25.71
C ASP A 187 4.91 -19.34 -27.21
N SER A 188 5.97 -19.12 -27.99
CA SER A 188 5.97 -19.36 -29.43
C SER A 188 6.15 -20.86 -29.62
N ARG A 189 5.03 -21.57 -29.64
CA ARG A 189 5.03 -22.97 -30.07
C ARG A 189 4.68 -23.03 -31.58
N PRO A 190 5.48 -23.76 -32.38
CA PRO A 190 5.34 -23.82 -33.84
C PRO A 190 4.07 -24.55 -34.30
#